data_AF-A0A164YQC4-F1
#
_entry.id   AF-A0A164YQC4-F1
#
_cell.length_a   1.000
_cell.length_b   1.000
_cell.length_c   1.000
_cell.angle_alpha   90.00
_cell.angle_beta   90.00
_cell.angle_gamma   90.00
#
_symmetry.space_group_name_H-M   'P 1'
#
loop_
_entity.id
_entity.type
_entity.pdbx_description
1 polymer ?
#
loop_
_entity_poly.entity_id
_entity_poly.type
_entity_poly.pdbx_seq_one_letter_code
_entity_poly.pdbx_strand_id
1 'polypeptide(L)'
;MSLSGVLRKLPSFNAIHCNINFLGRIARQQPYSMYQPFVKEPTYSIEKLDQLIESGEAKKREFVPVKAARSDHNVSVFHDELTSKFINMVMEKGHKEVATKLVETVKYH
;
A
#
# COMPACT_ATOMS: atom_id res chain seq x y z
N MET A 1 -49.89 37.79 26.82
CA MET A 1 -48.58 37.87 26.13
C MET A 1 -48.28 36.48 25.57
N SER A 2 -48.37 36.29 24.25
CA SER A 2 -48.29 34.97 23.59
C SER A 2 -46.87 34.70 23.06
N LEU A 3 -46.33 33.54 23.43
CA LEU A 3 -44.99 33.01 23.08
C LEU A 3 -44.81 32.63 21.60
N SER A 4 -45.54 33.24 20.68
CA SER A 4 -45.57 32.87 19.25
C SER A 4 -44.49 33.55 18.38
N GLY A 5 -43.49 34.19 19.01
CA GLY A 5 -42.60 35.15 18.34
C GLY A 5 -41.19 34.69 17.95
N VAL A 6 -40.68 33.53 18.41
CA VAL A 6 -39.21 33.30 18.38
C VAL A 6 -38.74 32.15 17.49
N LEU A 7 -39.62 31.30 16.96
CA LEU A 7 -39.23 30.10 16.19
C LEU A 7 -39.46 30.23 14.68
N ARG A 8 -39.00 31.33 14.05
CA ARG A 8 -38.97 31.45 12.57
C ARG A 8 -37.66 32.02 12.02
N LYS A 9 -36.52 31.56 12.55
CA LYS A 9 -35.19 31.72 11.90
C LYS A 9 -34.29 30.52 12.14
N LEU A 10 -34.76 29.32 11.84
CA LEU A 10 -33.85 28.21 11.58
C LEU A 10 -33.81 28.01 10.06
N PRO A 11 -32.65 28.24 9.40
CA PRO A 11 -32.50 27.78 8.03
C PRO A 11 -32.75 26.27 8.04
N SER A 12 -33.59 25.84 7.12
CA SER A 12 -33.96 24.44 6.90
C SER A 12 -32.71 23.55 6.98
N PHE A 13 -32.84 22.45 7.74
CA PHE A 13 -31.86 21.38 7.92
C PHE A 13 -31.39 20.70 6.60
N ASN A 14 -31.77 21.23 5.43
CA ASN A 14 -31.35 20.74 4.11
C ASN A 14 -29.97 21.25 3.65
N ALA A 15 -29.38 22.24 4.33
CA ALA A 15 -28.02 22.70 4.01
C ALA A 15 -26.89 21.87 4.68
N ILE A 16 -27.24 21.01 5.65
CA ILE A 16 -26.24 20.18 6.37
C ILE A 16 -25.99 18.84 5.64
N HIS A 17 -26.80 18.51 4.63
CA HIS A 17 -26.60 17.29 3.84
C HIS A 17 -25.48 17.37 2.79
N CYS A 18 -24.77 18.50 2.73
CA CYS A 18 -23.68 18.73 1.78
C CYS A 18 -22.29 18.73 2.45
N ASN A 19 -22.05 18.05 3.58
CA ASN A 19 -20.72 18.14 4.21
C ASN A 19 -20.24 16.95 5.04
N ILE A 20 -20.67 15.73 4.71
CA ILE A 20 -20.10 14.52 5.35
C ILE A 20 -19.39 13.63 4.31
N ASN A 21 -19.85 13.65 3.05
CA ASN A 21 -19.25 12.86 1.97
C ASN A 21 -17.99 13.50 1.35
N PHE A 22 -17.73 14.80 1.58
CA PHE A 22 -16.55 15.50 1.04
C PHE A 22 -15.30 15.28 1.90
N LEU A 23 -15.42 15.33 3.22
CA LEU A 23 -14.31 15.05 4.15
C LEU A 23 -13.89 13.57 4.12
N GLY A 24 -14.83 12.65 3.91
CA GLY A 24 -14.53 11.22 3.71
C GLY A 24 -13.78 10.89 2.42
N ARG A 25 -13.79 11.79 1.41
CA ARG A 25 -13.01 11.64 0.17
C ARG A 25 -11.54 11.99 0.34
N ILE A 26 -11.19 12.89 1.26
CA ILE A 26 -9.81 13.30 1.53
C ILE A 26 -9.07 12.21 2.31
N ALA A 27 -9.76 11.55 3.25
CA ALA A 27 -9.20 10.47 4.07
C ALA A 27 -8.86 9.18 3.29
N ARG A 28 -9.36 9.01 2.05
CA ARG A 28 -9.08 7.84 1.20
C ARG A 28 -7.99 8.08 0.16
N GLN A 29 -7.38 9.26 0.13
CA GLN A 29 -6.31 9.53 -0.81
C GLN A 29 -5.00 9.00 -0.24
N GLN A 30 -4.31 8.14 -0.98
CA GLN A 30 -2.93 7.78 -0.68
C GLN A 30 -2.02 8.79 -1.40
N PRO A 31 -1.60 9.88 -0.74
CA PRO A 31 -0.91 10.99 -1.43
C PRO A 31 0.41 10.57 -2.06
N TYR A 32 1.00 9.46 -1.59
CA TYR A 32 2.33 8.99 -2.01
C TYR A 32 2.28 7.70 -2.85
N SER A 33 1.11 7.09 -3.07
CA SER A 33 0.98 5.87 -3.86
C SER A 33 0.33 6.17 -5.20
N MET A 34 1.03 5.81 -6.29
CA MET A 34 0.47 5.85 -7.65
C MET A 34 -0.61 4.78 -7.86
N TYR A 35 -0.50 3.65 -7.15
CA TYR A 35 -1.45 2.54 -7.27
C TYR A 35 -2.70 2.77 -6.44
N GLN A 36 -3.85 2.35 -6.99
CA GLN A 36 -5.15 2.45 -6.32
C GLN A 36 -5.25 1.42 -5.18
N PRO A 37 -6.04 1.69 -4.11
CA PRO A 37 -6.06 0.84 -2.91
C PRO A 37 -6.52 -0.61 -3.12
N PHE A 38 -7.27 -0.90 -4.18
CA PHE A 38 -7.74 -2.26 -4.49
C PHE A 38 -6.72 -3.10 -5.28
N VAL A 39 -5.65 -2.48 -5.79
CA VAL A 39 -4.59 -3.18 -6.53
C VAL A 39 -3.78 -4.00 -5.53
N LYS A 40 -3.63 -5.30 -5.79
CA LYS A 40 -2.95 -6.24 -4.89
C LYS A 40 -1.44 -6.24 -5.08
N GLU A 41 -0.71 -6.54 -4.02
CA GLU A 41 0.74 -6.78 -4.10
C GLU A 41 1.03 -8.09 -4.86
N PRO A 42 2.12 -8.15 -5.63
CA PRO A 42 2.56 -9.39 -6.28
C PRO A 42 3.03 -10.41 -5.25
N THR A 43 2.83 -11.70 -5.56
CA THR A 43 3.36 -12.83 -4.78
C THR A 43 4.65 -13.30 -5.45
N TYR A 44 5.77 -13.23 -4.73
CA TYR A 44 7.10 -13.52 -5.30
C TYR A 44 7.53 -14.98 -5.20
N SER A 45 7.11 -15.68 -4.14
CA SER A 45 7.49 -17.09 -3.91
C SER A 45 6.68 -18.02 -4.80
N ILE A 46 7.37 -18.93 -5.50
CA ILE A 46 6.76 -19.96 -6.35
C ILE A 46 5.87 -20.88 -5.52
N GLU A 47 6.36 -21.33 -4.36
CA GLU A 47 5.61 -22.20 -3.45
C GLU A 47 4.28 -21.57 -3.02
N LYS A 48 4.28 -20.26 -2.75
CA LYS A 48 3.06 -19.53 -2.41
C LYS A 48 2.09 -19.44 -3.59
N LEU A 49 2.59 -19.34 -4.83
CA LEU A 49 1.75 -19.37 -6.02
C LEU A 49 1.10 -20.74 -6.20
N ASP A 50 1.84 -21.82 -5.98
CA ASP A 50 1.31 -23.19 -6.06
C ASP A 50 0.21 -23.41 -5.01
N GLN A 51 0.44 -22.98 -3.76
CA GLN A 51 -0.57 -23.01 -2.69
C GLN A 51 -1.83 -22.20 -3.04
N LEU A 52 -1.69 -21.08 -3.75
CA LEU A 52 -2.82 -20.26 -4.21
C LEU A 52 -3.61 -20.94 -5.33
N ILE A 53 -2.94 -21.74 -6.16
CA ILE A 53 -3.58 -22.54 -7.21
C ILE A 53 -4.35 -23.70 -6.56
N GLU A 54 -3.71 -24.44 -5.64
CA GLU A 54 -4.30 -25.57 -4.94
C GLU A 54 -5.51 -25.17 -4.08
N SER A 55 -5.42 -24.05 -3.37
CA SER A 55 -6.54 -23.52 -2.58
C SER A 55 -7.71 -22.98 -3.41
N GLY A 56 -7.53 -22.84 -4.74
CA GLY A 56 -8.52 -22.23 -5.64
C GLY A 56 -8.66 -20.72 -5.49
N GLU A 57 -7.83 -20.08 -4.67
CA GLU A 57 -7.81 -18.61 -4.51
C GLU A 57 -7.31 -17.90 -5.77
N ALA A 58 -6.48 -18.56 -6.58
CA ALA A 58 -6.01 -18.03 -7.85
C ALA A 58 -7.16 -17.58 -8.76
N LYS A 59 -8.25 -18.37 -8.85
CA LYS A 59 -9.44 -18.05 -9.65
C LYS A 59 -10.15 -16.78 -9.16
N LYS A 60 -10.08 -16.48 -7.86
CA LYS A 60 -10.67 -15.26 -7.30
C LYS A 60 -9.86 -14.01 -7.64
N ARG A 61 -8.58 -14.16 -8.00
CA ARG A 61 -7.66 -13.06 -8.29
C ARG A 61 -7.44 -12.82 -9.78
N GLU A 62 -8.03 -13.63 -10.66
CA GLU A 62 -7.82 -13.57 -12.12
C GLU A 62 -8.08 -12.18 -12.72
N PHE A 63 -9.12 -11.49 -12.28
CA PHE A 63 -9.50 -10.16 -12.77
C PHE A 63 -9.08 -9.01 -11.84
N VAL A 64 -8.35 -9.31 -10.76
CA VAL A 64 -7.91 -8.29 -9.81
C VAL A 64 -6.55 -7.76 -10.27
N PRO A 65 -6.39 -6.44 -10.46
CA PRO A 65 -5.11 -5.89 -10.88
C PRO A 65 -4.04 -6.09 -9.80
N VAL A 66 -2.83 -6.42 -10.24
CA VAL A 66 -1.66 -6.67 -9.39
C VAL A 66 -0.60 -5.61 -9.70
N LYS A 67 0.09 -5.12 -8.66
CA LYS A 67 1.19 -4.16 -8.83
C LYS A 67 2.37 -4.84 -9.54
N ALA A 68 3.19 -4.04 -10.21
CA ALA A 68 4.44 -4.53 -10.78
C ALA A 68 5.36 -5.08 -9.67
N ALA A 69 6.09 -6.16 -9.99
CA ALA A 69 7.13 -6.69 -9.12
C ALA A 69 8.20 -5.62 -8.86
N ARG A 70 8.65 -5.51 -7.60
CA ARG A 70 9.75 -4.61 -7.26
C ARG A 70 11.07 -5.15 -7.83
N SER A 71 11.97 -4.25 -8.20
CA SER A 71 13.28 -4.61 -8.78
C SER A 71 14.25 -5.23 -7.78
N ASP A 72 14.03 -5.05 -6.47
CA ASP A 72 14.86 -5.59 -5.40
C ASP A 72 14.43 -6.98 -4.93
N HIS A 73 13.22 -7.43 -5.27
CA HIS A 73 12.73 -8.76 -4.97
C HIS A 73 12.92 -9.70 -6.15
N ASN A 74 13.51 -10.86 -5.90
CA ASN A 74 13.75 -11.89 -6.89
C ASN A 74 13.53 -13.30 -6.29
N VAL A 75 13.36 -14.26 -7.17
CA VAL A 75 13.05 -15.67 -6.85
C VAL A 75 14.30 -16.55 -6.86
N SER A 76 15.48 -15.92 -6.93
CA SER A 76 16.74 -16.64 -6.95
C SER A 76 16.97 -17.33 -5.61
N VAL A 77 17.56 -18.53 -5.65
CA VAL A 77 17.97 -19.28 -4.45
C VAL A 77 18.98 -18.50 -3.61
N PHE A 78 19.73 -17.59 -4.23
CA PHE A 78 20.71 -16.75 -3.54
C PHE A 78 20.11 -15.49 -2.90
N HIS A 79 18.81 -15.25 -3.09
CA HIS A 79 18.15 -14.11 -2.47
C HIS A 79 17.81 -14.39 -1.01
N ASP A 80 18.22 -13.47 -0.15
CA ASP A 80 17.81 -13.44 1.24
C ASP A 80 17.17 -12.09 1.57
N GLU A 81 15.92 -12.14 2.04
CA GLU A 81 15.13 -10.98 2.41
C GLU A 81 15.79 -10.19 3.56
N LEU A 82 16.45 -10.88 4.50
CA LEU A 82 17.11 -10.25 5.64
C LEU A 82 18.34 -9.46 5.19
N THR A 83 19.19 -10.09 4.37
CA THR A 83 20.35 -9.43 3.76
C THR A 83 19.92 -8.22 2.92
N SER A 84 18.86 -8.34 2.09
CA SER A 84 18.37 -7.22 1.29
C SER A 84 17.83 -6.06 2.15
N LYS A 85 17.14 -6.38 3.26
CA LYS A 85 16.67 -5.37 4.21
C LYS A 85 17.84 -4.68 4.91
N PHE A 86 18.88 -5.43 5.26
CA PHE A 86 20.10 -4.87 5.85
C PHE A 86 20.81 -3.92 4.89
N ILE A 87 20.99 -4.31 3.63
CA ILE A 87 21.54 -3.44 2.58
C ILE A 87 20.74 -2.15 2.46
N ASN A 88 19.39 -2.23 2.48
CA ASN A 88 18.54 -1.04 2.41
C ASN A 88 18.66 -0.11 3.63
N MET A 89 18.99 -0.64 4.82
CA MET A 89 19.22 0.18 6.03
C MET A 89 20.60 0.84 6.01
N VAL A 90 21.61 0.16 5.48
CA VAL A 90 22.99 0.69 5.34
C VAL A 90 23.07 1.70 4.19
N MET A 91 22.19 1.59 3.19
CA MET A 91 22.18 2.45 2.01
C MET A 91 21.91 3.92 2.37
N GLU A 92 22.83 4.78 1.94
CA GLU A 92 22.70 6.23 2.04
C GLU A 92 22.43 6.86 0.67
N LYS A 93 21.54 7.87 0.63
CA LYS A 93 21.22 8.67 -0.58
C LYS A 93 20.85 7.85 -1.83
N GLY A 94 20.36 6.62 -1.64
CA GLY A 94 20.00 5.72 -2.74
C GLY A 94 21.19 5.00 -3.40
N HIS A 95 22.39 5.08 -2.85
CA HIS A 95 23.58 4.42 -3.40
C HIS A 95 23.62 2.92 -3.04
N LYS A 96 22.75 2.13 -3.67
CA LYS A 96 22.60 0.69 -3.39
C LYS A 96 23.86 -0.12 -3.69
N GLU A 97 24.59 0.22 -4.76
CA GLU A 97 25.81 -0.49 -5.16
C GLU A 97 26.90 -0.42 -4.09
N VAL A 98 27.08 0.75 -3.47
CA VAL A 98 28.08 0.97 -2.42
C VAL A 98 27.72 0.17 -1.18
N ALA A 99 26.46 0.24 -0.74
CA ALA A 99 26.00 -0.54 0.41
C ALA A 99 26.13 -2.04 0.18
N THR A 100 25.79 -2.53 -1.02
CA THR A 100 25.91 -3.96 -1.36
C THR A 100 27.36 -4.43 -1.25
N LYS A 101 28.30 -3.68 -1.85
CA LYS A 101 29.73 -4.00 -1.77
C LYS A 101 30.23 -4.03 -0.32
N LEU A 102 29.82 -3.09 0.52
CA LEU A 102 30.19 -3.06 1.94
C LEU A 102 29.66 -4.26 2.72
N VAL A 103 28.44 -4.70 2.45
CA VAL A 103 27.87 -5.88 3.12
C VAL A 103 28.56 -7.15 2.64
N GLU A 104 28.86 -7.24 1.35
CA GLU A 104 29.59 -8.38 0.78
C GLU A 104 30.99 -8.51 1.36
N THR A 105 31.76 -7.41 1.48
CA THR A 105 33.11 -7.48 2.07
C THR A 105 33.05 -8.00 3.51
N VAL A 106 32.12 -7.53 4.32
CA VAL A 106 31.95 -8.00 5.71
C VAL A 106 31.52 -9.46 5.78
N LYS A 107 30.76 -9.96 4.81
CA LYS A 107 30.27 -11.34 4.81
C LYS A 107 31.36 -12.38 4.50
N TYR A 108 32.40 -11.99 3.77
CA TYR A 108 33.48 -12.90 3.33
C TYR A 108 34.80 -12.72 4.12
N HIS A 109 34.82 -11.84 5.12
CA HIS A 109 35.90 -11.67 6.08
C HIS A 109 35.52 -12.28 7.43
#